data_AF-A0A412KX71-F1
#
_entry.id   AF-A0A412KX71-F1
#
_cell.length_a   1.000
_cell.length_b   1.000
_cell.length_c   1.000
_cell.angle_alpha   90.00
_cell.angle_beta   90.00
_cell.angle_gamma   90.00
#
_symmetry.space_group_name_H-M   'P 1'
#
loop_
_entity.id
_entity.type
_entity.pdbx_description
1 polymer ?
#
loop_
_entity_poly.entity_id
_entity_poly.type
_entity_poly.pdbx_seq_one_letter_code
_entity_poly.pdbx_strand_id
1 'polypeptide(L)'
;MMKIIVFDTETTGVRVTDEVLSLAMVDGEGSVLLDRLYAPQSHKEWPQAQQVHHISPQDLVGMPTILSDKQEIEALLNDEDTMLVGYNLGFDLRLLRQSGLSIHPHRTYDVMEAFAEYRKVPGTQRGKWRKFKLTECAAYFQYDWQDTKAHGALADSLATLHCYKKLAKIIGGPASNPFAGYLGLPFSRIAADELRELKKLLNLPLQKDIIYVNDQNESLPADEVTITRVLQPSGTCVLSITAGGQSHDVLADFLAEMQKTGFRKVEQPLVSRRPAPAEMAEQTSLF
;
A
#
# COMPACT_ATOMS: atom_id res chain seq x y z
N MET A 1 8.69 1.54 -15.49
CA MET A 1 8.92 0.34 -14.65
C MET A 1 8.97 0.85 -13.22
N MET A 2 8.24 0.24 -12.28
CA MET A 2 8.14 0.76 -10.91
C MET A 2 9.52 0.71 -10.23
N LYS A 3 10.01 1.86 -9.74
CA LYS A 3 11.25 1.98 -8.97
C LYS A 3 10.97 1.66 -7.51
N ILE A 4 12.01 1.21 -6.82
CA ILE A 4 11.97 0.95 -5.37
C ILE A 4 13.05 1.79 -4.74
N ILE A 5 12.68 2.55 -3.71
CA ILE A 5 13.62 3.19 -2.80
C ILE A 5 13.35 2.66 -1.40
N VAL A 6 14.39 2.12 -0.77
CA VAL A 6 14.35 1.71 0.63
C VAL A 6 15.15 2.71 1.44
N PHE A 7 14.61 3.17 2.55
CA PHE A 7 15.31 4.13 3.38
C PHE A 7 15.00 3.97 4.87
N ASP A 8 15.89 4.51 5.67
CA ASP A 8 15.86 4.52 7.13
C ASP A 8 16.49 5.82 7.64
N THR A 9 16.09 6.25 8.84
CA THR A 9 16.61 7.45 9.52
C THR A 9 17.14 7.15 10.91
N GLU A 10 18.31 7.71 11.22
CA GLU A 10 18.77 7.86 12.61
C GLU A 10 18.45 9.26 13.10
N THR A 11 18.07 9.38 14.36
CA THR A 11 17.40 10.59 14.88
C THR A 11 17.85 10.92 16.30
N THR A 12 17.60 12.14 16.76
CA THR A 12 17.86 12.51 18.16
C THR A 12 16.94 11.80 19.16
N GLY A 13 15.87 11.16 18.67
CA GLY A 13 14.86 10.49 19.48
C GLY A 13 13.56 10.24 18.71
N VAL A 14 12.48 9.92 19.43
CA VAL A 14 11.20 9.47 18.84
C VAL A 14 10.03 10.44 18.96
N ARG A 15 10.26 11.62 19.54
CA ARG A 15 9.27 12.65 19.86
C ARG A 15 9.02 13.57 18.66
N VAL A 16 8.05 14.47 18.81
CA VAL A 16 7.67 15.43 17.75
C VAL A 16 8.66 16.57 17.56
N THR A 17 9.62 16.71 18.47
CA THR A 17 10.69 17.71 18.41
C THR A 17 11.98 17.13 17.89
N ASP A 18 12.09 15.81 17.77
CA ASP A 18 13.33 15.14 17.40
C ASP A 18 13.68 15.36 15.93
N GLU A 19 14.98 15.33 15.64
CA GLU A 19 15.58 15.76 14.38
C GLU A 19 16.32 14.59 13.72
N VAL A 20 16.38 14.60 12.39
CA VAL A 20 17.12 13.59 11.62
C VAL A 20 18.62 13.88 11.69
N LEU A 21 19.39 12.85 12.07
CA LEU A 21 20.84 12.87 12.16
C LEU A 21 21.51 12.13 11.00
N SER A 22 20.85 11.11 10.47
CA SER A 22 21.30 10.38 9.29
C SER A 22 20.11 9.96 8.46
N LEU A 23 20.29 9.96 7.14
CA LEU A 23 19.36 9.37 6.18
C LEU A 23 20.19 8.53 5.22
N ALA A 24 19.74 7.31 4.98
CA ALA A 24 20.27 6.49 3.90
C ALA A 24 19.13 6.02 3.01
N MET A 25 19.39 5.98 1.71
CA MET A 25 18.46 5.52 0.69
C MET A 25 19.21 4.58 -0.25
N VAL A 26 18.61 3.41 -0.52
CA VAL A 26 19.11 2.44 -1.51
C VAL A 26 18.03 2.15 -2.53
N ASP A 27 18.44 1.81 -3.75
CA ASP A 27 17.52 1.37 -4.78
C ASP A 27 17.05 -0.09 -4.56
N GLY A 28 16.18 -0.58 -5.45
CA GLY A 28 15.68 -1.95 -5.42
C GLY A 28 16.75 -3.03 -5.61
N GLU A 29 17.95 -2.69 -6.09
CA GLU A 29 19.09 -3.61 -6.23
C GLU A 29 20.05 -3.54 -5.05
N GLY A 30 19.93 -2.51 -4.21
CA GLY A 30 20.79 -2.25 -3.05
C GLY A 30 21.91 -1.27 -3.34
N SER A 31 21.90 -0.59 -4.48
CA SER A 31 22.83 0.50 -4.77
C SER A 31 22.50 1.70 -3.90
N VAL A 32 23.52 2.34 -3.33
CA VAL A 32 23.35 3.54 -2.50
C VAL A 32 22.99 4.74 -3.37
N LEU A 33 21.84 5.35 -3.09
CA LEU A 33 21.40 6.62 -3.69
C LEU A 33 21.82 7.80 -2.82
N LEU A 34 21.72 7.63 -1.50
CA LEU A 34 22.09 8.64 -0.50
C LEU A 34 22.53 7.91 0.78
N ASP A 35 23.60 8.39 1.42
CA ASP A 35 24.03 7.95 2.75
C ASP A 35 24.78 9.12 3.40
N ARG A 36 24.10 9.89 4.25
CA ARG A 36 24.60 11.18 4.74
C ARG A 36 24.27 11.41 6.22
N LEU A 37 25.09 12.26 6.83
CA LEU A 37 24.91 12.78 8.18
C LEU A 37 24.47 14.24 8.14
N TYR A 38 23.64 14.62 9.10
CA TYR A 38 23.08 15.96 9.22
C TYR A 38 23.20 16.49 10.63
N ALA A 39 23.61 17.75 10.76
CA ALA A 39 23.60 18.44 12.03
C ALA A 39 22.15 18.83 12.42
N PRO A 40 21.70 18.49 13.65
CA PRO A 40 20.43 18.98 14.17
C PRO A 40 20.51 20.50 14.41
N GLN A 41 19.37 21.19 14.30
CA GLN A 41 19.26 22.62 14.53
C GLN A 41 19.06 22.96 16.01
N SER A 42 18.29 22.15 16.74
CA SER A 42 17.84 22.46 18.11
C SER A 42 18.51 21.60 19.18
N HIS A 43 18.66 20.29 18.94
CA HIS A 43 19.22 19.36 19.90
C HIS A 43 20.74 19.45 19.98
N LYS A 44 21.27 19.47 21.21
CA LYS A 44 22.72 19.44 21.48
C LYS A 44 23.22 18.08 21.94
N GLU A 45 22.32 17.22 22.40
CA GLU A 45 22.61 15.89 22.93
C GLU A 45 21.39 14.96 22.77
N TRP A 46 21.65 13.66 22.64
CA TRP A 46 20.64 12.61 22.48
C TRP A 46 21.16 11.28 23.07
N PRO A 47 21.48 11.22 24.38
CA PRO A 47 22.22 10.09 24.97
C PRO A 47 21.52 8.73 24.80
N GLN A 48 20.19 8.71 24.78
CA GLN A 48 19.41 7.48 24.58
C GLN A 48 19.49 6.98 23.13
N ALA A 49 19.35 7.87 22.15
CA ALA A 49 19.45 7.51 20.75
C ALA A 49 20.90 7.17 20.37
N GLN A 50 21.87 7.94 20.88
CA GLN A 50 23.31 7.70 20.65
C GLN A 50 23.76 6.31 21.16
N GLN A 51 23.18 5.80 22.24
CA GLN A 51 23.47 4.44 22.70
C GLN A 51 23.04 3.36 21.70
N VAL A 52 22.04 3.66 20.87
CA VAL A 52 21.49 2.77 19.86
C VAL A 52 22.30 2.88 18.57
N HIS A 53 22.39 4.08 17.99
CA HIS A 53 22.95 4.29 16.65
C HIS A 53 24.39 4.83 16.63
N HIS A 54 24.97 5.10 17.80
CA HIS A 54 26.37 5.50 17.98
C HIS A 54 26.82 6.81 17.33
N ILE A 55 25.90 7.60 16.76
CA ILE A 55 26.19 8.96 16.25
C ILE A 55 26.23 9.93 17.43
N SER A 56 27.38 10.54 17.65
CA SER A 56 27.61 11.55 18.69
C SER A 56 27.46 12.97 18.16
N PRO A 57 27.26 13.98 19.04
CA PRO A 57 27.31 15.38 18.63
C PRO A 57 28.62 15.78 17.93
N GLN A 58 29.74 15.14 18.29
CA GLN A 58 31.05 15.39 17.69
C GLN A 58 31.11 14.95 16.22
N ASP A 59 30.44 13.85 15.87
CA ASP A 59 30.40 13.34 14.49
C ASP A 59 29.67 14.29 13.53
N LEU A 60 28.87 15.20 14.08
CA LEU A 60 28.02 16.11 13.32
C LEU A 60 28.56 17.55 13.27
N VAL A 61 29.73 17.80 13.86
CA VAL A 61 30.35 19.14 13.82
C VAL A 61 30.68 19.52 12.39
N GLY A 62 30.08 20.63 11.93
CA GLY A 62 30.29 21.15 10.58
C GLY A 62 29.50 20.41 9.49
N MET A 63 28.69 19.40 9.84
CA MET A 63 27.77 18.77 8.90
C MET A 63 26.64 19.75 8.51
N PRO A 64 26.11 19.65 7.28
CA PRO A 64 24.97 20.45 6.86
C PRO A 64 23.70 20.03 7.60
N THR A 65 22.67 20.88 7.56
CA THR A 65 21.32 20.46 7.96
C THR A 65 20.68 19.64 6.85
N ILE A 66 19.72 18.79 7.15
CA ILE A 66 19.01 17.97 6.14
C ILE A 66 18.37 18.80 5.01
N LEU A 67 18.01 20.06 5.30
CA LEU A 67 17.46 20.97 4.30
C LEU A 67 18.46 21.36 3.20
N SER A 68 19.77 21.17 3.41
CA SER A 68 20.77 21.34 2.36
C SER A 68 20.57 20.38 1.19
N ASP A 69 19.96 19.22 1.45
CA ASP A 69 19.67 18.19 0.45
C ASP A 69 18.18 18.13 0.08
N LYS A 70 17.39 19.14 0.47
CA LYS A 70 15.93 19.18 0.32
C LYS A 70 15.49 18.81 -1.09
N GLN A 71 16.06 19.45 -2.11
CA GLN A 71 15.64 19.24 -3.50
C GLN A 71 15.91 17.81 -3.97
N GLU A 72 17.04 17.22 -3.60
CA GLU A 72 17.41 15.85 -3.97
C GLU A 72 16.50 14.84 -3.26
N ILE A 73 16.32 14.99 -1.95
CA ILE A 73 15.46 14.11 -1.14
C ILE A 73 14.01 14.17 -1.63
N GLU A 74 13.46 15.37 -1.84
CA GLU A 74 12.09 15.52 -2.33
C GLU A 74 11.91 14.97 -3.74
N ALA A 75 12.90 15.10 -4.62
CA ALA A 75 12.84 14.53 -5.97
C ALA A 75 12.80 12.99 -5.93
N LEU A 76 13.58 12.36 -5.06
CA LEU A 76 13.58 10.90 -4.90
C LEU A 76 12.28 10.38 -4.27
N LEU A 77 11.81 11.03 -3.21
CA LEU A 77 10.68 10.51 -2.42
C LEU A 77 9.30 10.83 -3.01
N ASN A 78 9.20 11.79 -3.93
CA ASN A 78 7.96 12.19 -4.58
C ASN A 78 7.84 11.72 -6.05
N ASP A 79 8.78 10.94 -6.56
CA ASP A 79 8.71 10.39 -7.93
C ASP A 79 7.49 9.46 -8.07
N GLU A 80 6.59 9.76 -9.03
CA GLU A 80 5.31 9.05 -9.22
C GLU A 80 5.49 7.56 -9.55
N ASP A 81 6.62 7.21 -10.18
CA ASP A 81 7.00 5.85 -10.53
C ASP A 81 7.74 5.11 -9.40
N THR A 82 7.93 5.76 -8.24
CA THR A 82 8.68 5.22 -7.12
C THR A 82 7.77 4.72 -6.01
N MET A 83 8.09 3.52 -5.52
CA MET A 83 7.54 2.99 -4.29
C MET A 83 8.57 3.08 -3.17
N LEU A 84 8.14 3.66 -2.06
CA LEU A 84 8.93 3.80 -0.87
C LEU A 84 8.76 2.59 0.04
N VAL A 85 9.86 2.02 0.49
CA VAL A 85 9.90 0.88 1.41
C VAL A 85 10.68 1.29 2.65
N GLY A 86 10.18 0.92 3.82
CA GLY A 86 10.87 1.15 5.07
C GLY A 86 10.40 0.17 6.15
N TYR A 87 11.06 0.19 7.29
CA TYR A 87 10.69 -0.62 8.44
C TYR A 87 10.10 0.29 9.52
N ASN A 88 8.78 0.23 9.76
CA ASN A 88 8.07 1.27 10.52
C ASN A 88 8.11 2.65 9.83
N LEU A 89 8.01 2.64 8.49
CA LEU A 89 8.19 3.77 7.56
C LEU A 89 7.41 5.04 7.93
N GLY A 90 6.27 4.90 8.62
CA GLY A 90 5.51 6.05 9.10
C GLY A 90 6.30 6.93 10.09
N PHE A 91 7.27 6.37 10.80
CA PHE A 91 8.20 7.10 11.66
C PHE A 91 9.11 8.00 10.83
N ASP A 92 9.85 7.44 9.88
CA ASP A 92 10.82 8.16 9.04
C ASP A 92 10.14 9.29 8.25
N LEU A 93 9.00 8.98 7.61
CA LEU A 93 8.22 9.98 6.87
C LEU A 93 7.74 11.13 7.76
N ARG A 94 7.45 10.88 9.04
CA ARG A 94 7.07 11.93 9.98
C ARG A 94 8.26 12.81 10.30
N LEU A 95 9.43 12.23 10.60
CA LEU A 95 10.64 12.97 10.96
C LEU A 95 11.15 13.82 9.80
N LEU A 96 11.14 13.29 8.58
CA LEU A 96 11.51 14.03 7.38
C LEU A 96 10.59 15.23 7.15
N ARG A 97 9.27 15.07 7.33
CA ARG A 97 8.30 16.18 7.23
C ARG A 97 8.50 17.22 8.33
N GLN A 98 8.75 16.78 9.56
CA GLN A 98 9.04 17.67 10.70
C GLN A 98 10.31 18.50 10.46
N SER A 99 11.27 17.95 9.73
CA SER A 99 12.49 18.65 9.32
C SER A 99 12.27 19.70 8.22
N GLY A 100 11.05 19.85 7.70
CA GLY A 100 10.69 20.84 6.68
C GLY A 100 10.70 20.32 5.24
N LEU A 101 10.73 18.99 5.05
CA LEU A 101 10.62 18.36 3.73
C LEU A 101 9.14 18.15 3.35
N SER A 102 8.80 18.48 2.10
CA SER A 102 7.48 18.33 1.50
C SER A 102 7.39 16.96 0.81
N ILE A 103 7.02 15.93 1.57
CA ILE A 103 7.00 14.53 1.10
C ILE A 103 5.56 14.00 0.97
N HIS A 104 5.20 13.63 -0.25
CA HIS A 104 3.89 13.15 -0.71
C HIS A 104 4.06 11.83 -1.47
N PRO A 105 4.33 10.73 -0.77
CA PRO A 105 4.66 9.48 -1.44
C PRO A 105 3.43 8.89 -2.12
N HIS A 106 3.58 8.49 -3.38
CA HIS A 106 2.49 7.90 -4.16
C HIS A 106 2.22 6.45 -3.79
N ARG A 107 3.28 5.72 -3.40
CA ARG A 107 3.21 4.31 -3.02
C ARG A 107 4.16 4.04 -1.86
N THR A 108 3.68 3.34 -0.84
CA THR A 108 4.47 2.96 0.33
C THR A 108 4.30 1.49 0.67
N TYR A 109 5.34 0.89 1.26
CA TYR A 109 5.32 -0.46 1.79
C TYR A 109 6.07 -0.51 3.12
N ASP A 110 5.35 -0.81 4.20
CA ASP A 110 5.95 -0.98 5.52
C ASP A 110 6.25 -2.46 5.78
N VAL A 111 7.55 -2.78 5.82
CA VAL A 111 8.05 -4.15 6.02
C VAL A 111 7.67 -4.70 7.40
N MET A 112 7.57 -3.84 8.42
CA MET A 112 7.20 -4.28 9.77
C MET A 112 5.74 -4.75 9.81
N GLU A 113 4.83 -4.00 9.19
CA GLU A 113 3.42 -4.35 9.13
C GLU A 113 3.21 -5.63 8.30
N ALA A 114 3.85 -5.71 7.12
CA ALA A 114 3.79 -6.89 6.27
C ALA A 114 4.35 -8.14 6.96
N PHE A 115 5.46 -8.00 7.70
CA PHE A 115 6.02 -9.12 8.47
C PHE A 115 5.13 -9.52 9.64
N ALA A 116 4.55 -8.56 10.36
CA ALA A 116 3.63 -8.85 11.46
C ALA A 116 2.39 -9.62 10.97
N GLU A 117 1.82 -9.21 9.83
CA GLU A 117 0.71 -9.89 9.18
C GLU A 117 1.08 -11.29 8.67
N TYR A 118 2.27 -11.45 8.10
CA TYR A 118 2.78 -12.77 7.70
C TYR A 118 2.95 -13.71 8.89
N ARG A 119 3.46 -13.21 10.02
CA ARG A 119 3.75 -14.01 11.22
C ARG A 119 2.51 -14.36 12.03
N LYS A 120 1.43 -13.56 11.96
CA LYS A 120 0.14 -13.76 12.66
C LYS A 120 0.27 -14.05 14.16
N VAL A 121 1.29 -13.51 14.82
CA VAL A 121 1.45 -13.65 16.27
C VAL A 121 0.61 -12.56 16.94
N PRO A 122 -0.31 -12.89 17.86
CA PRO A 122 -1.11 -11.88 18.57
C PRO A 122 -0.23 -10.87 19.30
N GLY A 123 -0.54 -9.58 19.14
CA GLY A 123 0.10 -8.49 19.85
C GLY A 123 -0.53 -8.23 21.23
N THR A 124 -0.01 -7.22 21.94
CA THR A 124 -0.57 -6.77 23.22
C THR A 124 -1.89 -6.01 23.06
N GLN A 125 -2.14 -5.46 21.87
CA GLN A 125 -3.39 -4.80 21.53
C GLN A 125 -4.35 -5.79 20.88
N ARG A 126 -5.59 -5.83 21.37
CA ARG A 126 -6.64 -6.70 20.84
C ARG A 126 -6.84 -6.44 19.34
N GLY A 127 -6.89 -7.52 18.57
CA GLY A 127 -7.11 -7.47 17.11
C GLY A 127 -5.88 -7.05 16.29
N LYS A 128 -4.72 -6.84 16.91
CA LYS A 128 -3.49 -6.50 16.20
C LYS A 128 -2.44 -7.60 16.31
N TRP A 129 -1.63 -7.71 15.26
CA TRP A 129 -0.44 -8.54 15.25
C TRP A 129 0.69 -7.90 16.06
N ARG A 130 1.55 -8.74 16.64
CA ARG A 130 2.78 -8.32 17.30
C ARG A 130 3.69 -7.69 16.24
N LYS A 131 4.18 -6.48 16.53
CA LYS A 131 5.25 -5.84 15.77
C LYS A 131 6.59 -6.44 16.19
N PHE A 132 7.40 -6.84 15.22
CA PHE A 132 8.74 -7.40 15.43
C PHE A 132 9.79 -6.32 15.16
N LYS A 133 10.94 -6.39 15.82
CA LYS A 133 12.08 -5.52 15.47
C LYS A 133 12.66 -5.92 14.11
N LEU A 134 13.32 -4.97 13.42
CA LEU A 134 14.03 -5.25 12.17
C LEU A 134 15.02 -6.40 12.33
N THR A 135 15.79 -6.42 13.43
CA THR A 135 16.73 -7.51 13.73
C THR A 135 16.05 -8.88 13.85
N GLU A 136 14.82 -8.97 14.36
CA GLU A 136 14.05 -10.22 14.40
C GLU A 136 13.58 -10.65 13.00
N CYS A 137 13.15 -9.69 12.16
CA CYS A 137 12.75 -9.95 10.78
C CYS A 137 13.95 -10.38 9.92
N ALA A 138 15.06 -9.64 10.02
CA ALA A 138 16.33 -9.93 9.36
C ALA A 138 16.86 -11.31 9.76
N ALA A 139 16.86 -11.64 11.05
CA ALA A 139 17.26 -12.96 11.53
C ALA A 139 16.34 -14.07 11.00
N TYR A 140 15.02 -13.84 10.97
CA TYR A 140 14.06 -14.80 10.41
C TYR A 140 14.35 -15.11 8.94
N PHE A 141 14.72 -14.10 8.15
CA PHE A 141 15.10 -14.24 6.75
C PHE A 141 16.58 -14.50 6.51
N GLN A 142 17.33 -14.85 7.56
CA GLN A 142 18.76 -15.18 7.50
C GLN A 142 19.59 -14.10 6.79
N TYR A 143 19.29 -12.84 7.07
CA TYR A 143 20.13 -11.72 6.62
C TYR A 143 21.47 -11.78 7.33
N ASP A 144 22.54 -11.76 6.55
CA ASP A 144 23.90 -11.65 7.05
C ASP A 144 24.31 -10.19 7.12
N TRP A 145 24.57 -9.70 8.32
CA TRP A 145 25.01 -8.32 8.55
C TRP A 145 26.46 -8.10 8.12
N GLN A 146 27.22 -9.17 7.86
CA GLN A 146 28.64 -9.12 7.51
C GLN A 146 29.42 -8.25 8.52
N ASP A 147 30.18 -7.27 8.03
CA ASP A 147 30.92 -6.31 8.86
C ASP A 147 30.08 -5.10 9.31
N THR A 148 28.82 -5.00 8.86
CA THR A 148 27.88 -3.96 9.30
C THR A 148 27.11 -4.42 10.53
N LYS A 149 26.51 -3.47 11.28
CA LYS A 149 25.65 -3.77 12.43
C LYS A 149 24.35 -2.99 12.30
N ALA A 150 23.31 -3.51 12.93
CA ALA A 150 22.03 -2.81 13.07
C ALA A 150 22.23 -1.45 13.76
N HIS A 151 21.30 -0.53 13.54
CA HIS A 151 21.33 0.84 14.06
C HIS A 151 22.34 1.76 13.34
N GLY A 152 22.43 1.58 12.02
CA GLY A 152 22.93 2.60 11.12
C GLY A 152 22.02 2.65 9.91
N ALA A 153 21.63 3.86 9.48
CA ALA A 153 20.63 4.05 8.44
C ALA A 153 20.88 3.22 7.18
N LEU A 154 22.13 3.14 6.68
CA LEU A 154 22.44 2.34 5.50
C LEU A 154 22.32 0.84 5.76
N ALA A 155 22.85 0.35 6.87
CA ALA A 155 22.80 -1.06 7.24
C ALA A 155 21.34 -1.52 7.42
N ASP A 156 20.51 -0.68 8.06
CA ASP A 156 19.09 -0.96 8.29
C ASP A 156 18.27 -0.82 7.00
N SER A 157 18.62 0.09 6.08
CA SER A 157 18.03 0.16 4.74
C SER A 157 18.30 -1.11 3.92
N LEU A 158 19.52 -1.62 3.94
CA LEU A 158 19.90 -2.87 3.25
C LEU A 158 19.21 -4.10 3.86
N ALA A 159 19.17 -4.19 5.19
CA ALA A 159 18.44 -5.25 5.90
C ALA A 159 16.94 -5.21 5.58
N THR A 160 16.36 -4.00 5.53
CA THR A 160 14.96 -3.78 5.16
C THR A 160 14.70 -4.20 3.72
N LEU A 161 15.59 -3.86 2.77
CA LEU A 161 15.49 -4.30 1.38
C LEU A 161 15.50 -5.83 1.26
N HIS A 162 16.37 -6.51 1.99
CA HIS A 162 16.40 -7.98 2.01
C HIS A 162 15.10 -8.57 2.53
N CYS A 163 14.60 -8.06 3.66
CA CYS A 163 13.34 -8.50 4.25
C CYS A 163 12.15 -8.26 3.31
N TYR A 164 12.10 -7.09 2.68
CA TYR A 164 11.13 -6.76 1.63
C TYR A 164 11.19 -7.76 0.47
N LYS A 165 12.38 -8.02 -0.11
CA LYS A 165 12.55 -8.98 -1.22
C LYS A 165 12.09 -10.38 -0.85
N LYS A 166 12.31 -10.81 0.39
CA LYS A 166 11.87 -12.13 0.89
C LYS A 166 10.35 -12.17 1.06
N LEU A 167 9.76 -11.16 1.70
CA LEU A 167 8.30 -11.07 1.86
C LEU A 167 7.60 -10.98 0.51
N ALA A 168 8.06 -10.12 -0.40
CA ALA A 168 7.48 -9.95 -1.73
C ALA A 168 7.45 -11.26 -2.54
N LYS A 169 8.40 -12.19 -2.30
CA LYS A 169 8.37 -13.53 -2.91
C LYS A 169 7.34 -14.47 -2.30
N ILE A 170 6.99 -14.29 -1.02
CA ILE A 170 6.12 -15.19 -0.26
C ILE A 170 4.66 -14.75 -0.35
N ILE A 171 4.39 -13.50 0.00
CA ILE A 171 3.03 -12.94 0.07
C ILE A 171 2.65 -12.17 -1.20
N GLY A 172 3.56 -12.13 -2.18
CA GLY A 172 3.44 -11.28 -3.34
C GLY A 172 3.92 -9.85 -3.03
N GLY A 173 4.73 -9.27 -3.92
CA GLY A 173 5.12 -7.87 -3.79
C GLY A 173 3.92 -6.94 -4.00
N PRO A 174 4.05 -5.64 -3.72
CA PRO A 174 3.10 -4.64 -4.21
C PRO A 174 2.94 -4.66 -5.75
N ALA A 175 3.89 -5.28 -6.47
CA ALA A 175 3.77 -5.59 -7.89
C ALA A 175 2.82 -6.78 -8.23
N SER A 176 2.34 -7.55 -7.25
CA SER A 176 1.37 -8.63 -7.47
C SER A 176 -0.05 -8.31 -6.99
N ASN A 177 -0.28 -7.09 -6.47
CA ASN A 177 -1.62 -6.53 -6.38
C ASN A 177 -1.64 -5.15 -7.04
N PRO A 178 -1.79 -5.09 -8.37
CA PRO A 178 -1.88 -3.83 -9.11
C PRO A 178 -3.05 -2.95 -8.67
N PHE A 179 -3.93 -3.43 -7.78
CA PHE A 179 -5.16 -2.74 -7.39
C PHE A 179 -5.12 -2.10 -5.99
N ALA A 180 -4.00 -2.17 -5.27
CA ALA A 180 -3.88 -1.56 -3.94
C ALA A 180 -4.14 -0.04 -3.94
N GLY A 181 -3.83 0.65 -5.05
CA GLY A 181 -4.08 2.09 -5.23
C GLY A 181 -5.51 2.48 -5.58
N TYR A 182 -6.39 1.52 -5.88
CA TYR A 182 -7.79 1.75 -6.26
C TYR A 182 -8.77 1.47 -5.11
N LEU A 183 -8.25 0.97 -3.98
CA LEU A 183 -9.02 0.76 -2.75
C LEU A 183 -9.64 2.09 -2.29
N GLY A 184 -10.97 2.22 -2.41
CA GLY A 184 -11.72 3.41 -2.02
C GLY A 184 -12.04 4.41 -3.14
N LEU A 185 -11.74 4.10 -4.41
CA LEU A 185 -12.19 4.88 -5.55
C LEU A 185 -13.53 4.34 -6.12
N PRO A 186 -14.44 5.21 -6.60
CA PRO A 186 -15.60 4.75 -7.36
C PRO A 186 -15.14 4.07 -8.67
N PHE A 187 -15.84 3.01 -9.09
CA PHE A 187 -15.52 2.27 -10.32
C PHE A 187 -15.44 3.15 -11.59
N SER A 188 -16.15 4.28 -11.59
CA SER A 188 -16.11 5.28 -12.67
C SER A 188 -14.76 5.98 -12.85
N ARG A 189 -13.84 5.87 -11.88
CA ARG A 189 -12.49 6.44 -11.92
C ARG A 189 -11.39 5.43 -12.23
N ILE A 190 -11.73 4.16 -12.42
CA ILE A 190 -10.78 3.11 -12.83
C ILE A 190 -10.78 3.03 -14.35
N ALA A 191 -9.60 3.02 -14.99
CA ALA A 191 -9.52 2.88 -16.44
C ALA A 191 -10.12 1.54 -16.89
N ALA A 192 -10.73 1.51 -18.08
CA ALA A 192 -11.56 0.38 -18.51
C ALA A 192 -10.79 -0.94 -18.69
N ASP A 193 -9.52 -0.85 -19.05
CA ASP A 193 -8.54 -1.94 -19.15
C ASP A 193 -8.12 -2.46 -17.77
N GLU A 194 -7.86 -1.58 -16.81
CA GLU A 194 -7.53 -1.92 -15.42
C GLU A 194 -8.71 -2.60 -14.71
N LEU A 195 -9.92 -2.07 -14.91
CA LEU A 195 -11.16 -2.67 -14.40
C LEU A 195 -11.39 -4.07 -14.98
N ARG A 196 -11.01 -4.30 -16.24
CA ARG A 196 -11.11 -5.62 -16.88
C ARG A 196 -10.15 -6.62 -16.25
N GLU A 197 -8.91 -6.24 -15.95
CA GLU A 197 -7.94 -7.13 -15.28
C GLU A 197 -8.36 -7.42 -13.83
N LEU A 198 -8.92 -6.44 -13.11
CA LEU A 198 -9.48 -6.64 -11.76
C LEU A 198 -10.61 -7.69 -11.80
N LYS A 199 -11.51 -7.57 -12.78
CA LYS A 199 -12.60 -8.53 -12.99
C LYS A 199 -12.09 -9.94 -13.26
N LYS A 200 -11.03 -10.11 -14.08
CA LYS A 200 -10.42 -11.43 -14.33
C LYS A 200 -9.83 -12.03 -13.05
N LEU A 201 -9.09 -11.23 -12.28
CA LEU A 201 -8.36 -11.68 -11.10
C LEU A 201 -9.30 -12.08 -9.95
N LEU A 202 -10.46 -11.42 -9.86
CA LEU A 202 -11.54 -11.74 -8.93
C LEU A 202 -12.54 -12.78 -9.48
N ASN A 203 -12.30 -13.32 -10.68
CA ASN A 203 -13.20 -14.23 -11.39
C ASN A 203 -14.64 -13.69 -11.56
N LEU A 204 -14.76 -12.37 -11.66
CA LEU A 204 -16.01 -11.66 -11.92
C LEU A 204 -16.33 -11.69 -13.42
N PRO A 205 -17.62 -11.72 -13.82
CA PRO A 205 -17.97 -11.74 -15.23
C PRO A 205 -17.43 -10.52 -15.98
N LEU A 206 -16.77 -10.75 -17.11
CA LEU A 206 -16.07 -9.72 -17.91
C LEU A 206 -17.00 -8.89 -18.80
N GLN A 207 -18.28 -9.27 -18.89
CA GLN A 207 -19.27 -8.55 -19.68
C GLN A 207 -19.83 -7.33 -18.93
N LYS A 208 -20.28 -6.33 -19.69
CA LYS A 208 -20.86 -5.08 -19.19
C LYS A 208 -22.26 -5.26 -18.57
N ASP A 209 -22.81 -6.47 -18.61
CA ASP A 209 -24.24 -6.70 -18.41
C ASP A 209 -24.52 -7.44 -17.10
N ILE A 210 -23.90 -7.00 -15.99
CA ILE A 210 -24.30 -7.45 -14.65
C ILE A 210 -25.19 -6.36 -14.05
N ILE A 211 -26.47 -6.69 -13.91
CA ILE A 211 -27.43 -5.90 -13.16
C ILE A 211 -27.42 -6.46 -11.73
N TYR A 212 -27.01 -5.64 -10.76
CA TYR A 212 -27.18 -5.99 -9.36
C TYR A 212 -28.64 -5.81 -9.02
N VAL A 213 -29.27 -6.84 -8.46
CA VAL A 213 -30.66 -6.75 -8.00
C VAL A 213 -30.70 -6.79 -6.48
N ASN A 214 -31.53 -5.94 -5.87
CA ASN A 214 -31.77 -5.97 -4.43
C ASN A 214 -32.62 -7.19 -4.04
N ASP A 215 -32.90 -7.36 -2.74
CA ASP A 215 -33.73 -8.46 -2.22
C ASP A 215 -35.19 -8.43 -2.75
N GLN A 216 -35.60 -7.34 -3.40
CA GLN A 216 -36.90 -7.16 -4.08
C GLN A 216 -36.81 -7.40 -5.60
N ASN A 217 -35.66 -7.84 -6.10
CA ASN A 217 -35.39 -8.16 -7.51
C ASN A 217 -35.36 -6.94 -8.45
N GLU A 218 -35.09 -5.74 -7.91
CA GLU A 218 -35.03 -4.49 -8.65
C GLU A 218 -33.61 -4.19 -9.13
N SER A 219 -33.48 -3.79 -10.40
CA SER A 219 -32.21 -3.43 -11.05
C SER A 219 -31.56 -2.18 -10.44
N LEU A 220 -30.33 -2.31 -9.96
CA LEU A 220 -29.52 -1.20 -9.46
C LEU A 220 -28.54 -0.69 -10.54
N PRO A 221 -28.40 0.65 -10.70
CA PRO A 221 -27.41 1.23 -11.60
C PRO A 221 -25.97 0.91 -11.15
N ALA A 222 -25.09 0.59 -12.10
CA ALA A 222 -23.70 0.21 -11.82
C ALA A 222 -22.86 1.35 -11.17
N ASP A 223 -23.34 2.58 -11.28
CA ASP A 223 -22.80 3.82 -10.73
C ASP A 223 -23.27 4.12 -9.29
N GLU A 224 -24.23 3.37 -8.75
CA GLU A 224 -24.69 3.50 -7.35
C GLU A 224 -23.97 2.54 -6.38
N VAL A 225 -23.08 1.67 -6.87
CA VAL A 225 -22.32 0.74 -6.03
C VAL A 225 -20.98 1.37 -5.66
N THR A 226 -20.85 1.78 -4.40
CA THR A 226 -19.60 2.37 -3.86
C THR A 226 -18.93 1.39 -2.92
N ILE A 227 -17.63 1.11 -3.12
CA ILE A 227 -16.82 0.30 -2.21
C ILE A 227 -15.96 1.25 -1.38
N THR A 228 -16.15 1.24 -0.07
CA THR A 228 -15.43 2.10 0.87
C THR A 228 -14.71 1.26 1.91
N ARG A 229 -13.53 1.71 2.36
CA ARG A 229 -12.83 1.06 3.47
C ARG A 229 -13.41 1.59 4.78
N VAL A 230 -14.01 0.73 5.57
CA VAL A 230 -14.63 1.09 6.85
C VAL A 230 -13.86 0.46 7.99
N LEU A 231 -13.52 1.28 8.99
CA LEU A 231 -12.91 0.82 10.24
C LEU A 231 -14.03 0.47 11.22
N GLN A 232 -14.23 -0.82 11.49
CA GLN A 232 -15.22 -1.27 12.45
C GLN A 232 -14.84 -0.85 13.88
N PRO A 233 -15.81 -0.76 14.81
CA PRO A 233 -15.55 -0.47 16.23
C PRO A 233 -14.57 -1.44 16.90
N SER A 234 -14.44 -2.65 16.36
CA SER A 234 -13.48 -3.68 16.76
C SER A 234 -12.03 -3.36 16.37
N GLY A 235 -11.80 -2.34 15.53
CA GLY A 235 -10.51 -1.99 14.95
C GLY A 235 -10.18 -2.73 13.65
N THR A 236 -11.07 -3.60 13.17
CA THR A 236 -10.91 -4.31 11.90
C THR A 236 -11.30 -3.41 10.73
N CYS A 237 -10.42 -3.27 9.74
CA CYS A 237 -10.78 -2.65 8.47
C CYS A 237 -11.49 -3.66 7.57
N VAL A 238 -12.70 -3.32 7.14
CA VAL A 238 -13.53 -4.11 6.21
C VAL A 238 -13.82 -3.28 4.96
N LEU A 239 -14.21 -3.95 3.88
CA LEU A 239 -14.72 -3.29 2.69
C LEU A 239 -16.24 -3.18 2.84
N SER A 240 -16.79 -1.97 2.86
CA SER A 240 -18.22 -1.76 2.90
C SER A 240 -18.74 -1.44 1.50
N ILE A 241 -19.76 -2.17 1.07
CA ILE A 241 -20.44 -1.93 -0.21
C ILE A 241 -21.73 -1.19 0.09
N THR A 242 -21.89 -0.01 -0.50
CA THR A 242 -23.12 0.79 -0.41
C THR A 242 -23.88 0.73 -1.72
N ALA A 243 -25.17 0.36 -1.66
CA ALA A 243 -26.09 0.38 -2.79
C ALA A 243 -27.50 0.76 -2.30
N GLY A 244 -28.21 1.63 -3.02
CA GLY A 244 -29.59 2.02 -2.68
C GLY A 244 -29.77 2.64 -1.27
N GLY A 245 -28.71 3.25 -0.71
CA GLY A 245 -28.72 3.84 0.64
C GLY A 245 -28.49 2.85 1.79
N GLN A 246 -28.24 1.57 1.51
CA GLN A 246 -27.86 0.56 2.49
C GLN A 246 -26.39 0.19 2.34
N SER A 247 -25.69 -0.01 3.46
CA SER A 247 -24.26 -0.36 3.48
C SER A 247 -24.06 -1.72 4.17
N HIS A 248 -23.25 -2.57 3.55
CA HIS A 248 -22.93 -3.91 4.04
C HIS A 248 -21.43 -4.08 4.19
N ASP A 249 -20.98 -4.49 5.39
CA ASP A 249 -19.58 -4.74 5.69
C ASP A 249 -19.14 -6.12 5.20
N VAL A 250 -18.07 -6.16 4.40
CA VAL A 250 -17.50 -7.38 3.81
C VAL A 250 -16.13 -7.65 4.43
N LEU A 251 -16.03 -8.77 5.15
CA LEU A 251 -14.78 -9.31 5.67
C LEU A 251 -13.89 -9.83 4.52
N ALA A 252 -12.58 -9.89 4.75
CA ALA A 252 -11.56 -10.23 3.74
C ALA A 252 -11.73 -11.60 3.04
N ASP A 253 -12.61 -12.48 3.52
CA ASP A 253 -13.08 -13.68 2.81
C ASP A 253 -14.25 -13.34 1.85
N PHE A 254 -14.01 -12.35 1.00
CA PHE A 254 -14.96 -11.67 0.11
C PHE A 254 -15.87 -12.63 -0.71
N LEU A 255 -15.34 -13.78 -1.12
CA LEU A 255 -16.08 -14.77 -1.92
C LEU A 255 -17.12 -15.57 -1.11
N ALA A 256 -16.88 -15.79 0.18
CA ALA A 256 -17.80 -16.57 1.03
C ALA A 256 -18.96 -15.72 1.57
N GLU A 257 -18.76 -14.40 1.74
CA GLU A 257 -19.80 -13.45 2.17
C GLU A 257 -20.72 -13.01 1.02
N MET A 258 -20.17 -12.84 -0.19
CA MET A 258 -20.96 -12.57 -1.41
C MET A 258 -21.94 -13.71 -1.76
N GLN A 259 -21.67 -14.93 -1.30
CA GLN A 259 -22.56 -16.08 -1.44
C GLN A 259 -23.57 -16.22 -0.29
N LYS A 260 -23.36 -15.53 0.84
CA LYS A 260 -24.24 -15.55 2.03
C LYS A 260 -25.27 -14.42 2.03
N THR A 261 -24.94 -13.28 1.42
CA THR A 261 -25.84 -12.14 1.27
C THR A 261 -26.68 -12.30 0.00
N GLY A 262 -27.92 -11.83 0.01
CA GLY A 262 -28.98 -12.09 -0.99
C GLY A 262 -28.71 -11.70 -2.45
N PHE A 263 -27.50 -11.26 -2.80
CA PHE A 263 -27.12 -10.91 -4.16
C PHE A 263 -27.00 -12.16 -5.04
N ARG A 264 -27.99 -12.38 -5.91
CA ARG A 264 -27.95 -13.43 -6.92
C ARG A 264 -27.46 -12.88 -8.26
N LYS A 265 -26.51 -13.58 -8.87
CA LYS A 265 -26.14 -13.39 -10.28
C LYS A 265 -27.33 -13.80 -11.15
N VAL A 266 -27.95 -12.84 -11.85
CA VAL A 266 -28.95 -13.14 -12.88
C VAL A 266 -28.30 -12.94 -14.25
N GLU A 267 -28.09 -14.04 -14.97
CA GLU A 267 -27.70 -13.99 -16.37
C GLU A 267 -28.96 -13.69 -17.19
N GLN A 268 -29.01 -12.54 -17.87
CA GLN A 268 -30.06 -12.36 -18.88
C GLN A 268 -29.71 -13.20 -20.12
N PRO A 269 -30.66 -14.00 -20.65
CA PRO A 269 -30.45 -14.63 -21.95
C PRO A 269 -30.28 -13.54 -23.02
N LEU A 270 -29.34 -13.77 -23.94
CA LEU A 270 -29.09 -12.92 -25.11
C LEU A 270 -30.39 -12.71 -25.90
N VAL A 271 -31.08 -11.58 -25.68
CA VAL A 271 -32.12 -11.13 -26.59
C VAL A 271 -31.40 -10.65 -27.85
N SER A 272 -31.40 -11.49 -28.88
CA SER A 272 -30.81 -11.15 -30.18
C SER A 272 -31.53 -9.93 -30.75
N ARG A 273 -30.91 -8.75 -30.66
CA ARG A 273 -31.32 -7.59 -31.44
C ARG A 273 -30.92 -7.82 -32.90
N ARG A 274 -31.82 -8.39 -33.69
CA ARG A 274 -31.92 -8.08 -35.12
C ARG A 274 -33.32 -7.53 -35.38
N PRO A 275 -33.47 -6.33 -35.94
CA PRO A 275 -34.71 -5.97 -36.61
C PRO A 275 -34.78 -6.78 -37.92
N ALA A 276 -35.91 -7.41 -38.18
CA ALA A 276 -36.17 -8.02 -39.49
C ALA A 276 -36.26 -6.92 -40.56
N PRO A 277 -35.72 -7.12 -41.77
CA PRO A 277 -35.92 -6.18 -42.87
C PRO A 277 -37.37 -6.24 -43.34
N ALA A 278 -37.97 -5.07 -43.57
CA ALA A 278 -39.22 -4.92 -44.30
C ALA A 278 -38.92 -4.79 -45.80
N GLU A 279 -39.50 -5.67 -46.62
CA GLU A 279 -39.74 -5.53 -48.07
C GLU A 279 -40.71 -6.68 -48.46
N MET A 280 -42.01 -6.43 -48.61
CA MET A 280 -42.77 -6.02 -49.82
C MET A 280 -42.92 -7.09 -50.94
N ALA A 281 -44.19 -7.36 -51.28
CA ALA A 281 -44.75 -8.01 -52.49
C ALA A 281 -44.50 -9.53 -52.64
N GLU A 282 -45.39 -10.40 -53.15
CA GLU A 282 -46.62 -10.25 -53.95
C GLU A 282 -47.38 -11.60 -53.97
N GLN A 283 -48.72 -11.53 -54.01
CA GLN A 283 -49.72 -12.41 -54.63
C GLN A 283 -49.49 -13.92 -54.85
N THR A 284 -50.43 -14.75 -54.36
CA THR A 284 -51.38 -15.63 -55.13
C THR A 284 -52.12 -16.56 -54.15
N SER A 285 -53.44 -16.42 -53.94
CA SER A 285 -54.57 -16.98 -54.72
C SER A 285 -54.84 -18.48 -54.49
N LEU A 286 -56.09 -18.78 -54.08
CA LEU A 286 -56.87 -20.04 -54.22
C LEU A 286 -56.44 -21.25 -53.36
N PHE A 287 -57.14 -21.53 -52.26
CA PHE A 287 -58.36 -22.35 -52.13
C PHE A 287 -58.77 -22.44 -50.65
#